data_AF-A0A2N0KVF2-F1
#
_entry.id   AF-A0A2N0KVF2-F1
#
_cell.length_a   1.000
_cell.length_b   1.000
_cell.length_c   1.000
_cell.angle_alpha   90.00
_cell.angle_beta   90.00
_cell.angle_gamma   90.00
#
_symmetry.space_group_name_H-M   'P 1'
#
loop_
_entity.id
_entity.type
_entity.pdbx_description
1 polymer ?
#
loop_
_entity_poly.entity_id
_entity_poly.type
_entity_poly.pdbx_seq_one_letter_code
_entity_poly.pdbx_strand_id
1 'polypeptide(L)'
;MGPIGHTALSTAIGVTVWQATGYPAAVPAAIVTGVLIDGDHLLDWIDWMYQGYRKHMIVLLHAWELVVLLLASLLFWQHPIFLAAVLGYVGHVTSDHLLNSTYPWTYFLSYRIYRKFRSEWLHKSTGPDPDVGPAPFWSNFEPNIWKIVRWRRKRRAMAQRRAAGISAGQSMREPAGD
;
A
#
# COMPACT_ATOMS: atom_id res chain seq x y z
N MET A 1 4.65 -5.70 1.66
CA MET A 1 6.09 -6.04 1.50
C MET A 1 6.70 -4.94 0.59
N GLY A 2 7.99 -4.99 0.23
CA GLY A 2 8.57 -4.03 -0.72
C GLY A 2 8.98 -4.70 -2.03
N PRO A 3 9.31 -3.95 -3.10
CA PRO A 3 9.56 -4.50 -4.44
C PRO A 3 10.60 -5.62 -4.49
N ILE A 4 11.64 -5.55 -3.65
CA ILE A 4 12.67 -6.60 -3.52
C ILE A 4 12.05 -7.91 -3.01
N GLY A 5 11.19 -7.83 -1.99
CA GLY A 5 10.50 -9.00 -1.45
C GLY A 5 9.51 -9.57 -2.45
N HIS A 6 8.80 -8.72 -3.19
CA HIS A 6 7.89 -9.14 -4.27
C HIS A 6 8.64 -9.86 -5.39
N THR A 7 9.81 -9.34 -5.77
CA THR A 7 10.69 -9.96 -6.76
C THR A 7 11.20 -11.31 -6.28
N ALA A 8 11.66 -11.42 -5.04
CA ALA A 8 12.16 -12.66 -4.46
C ALA A 8 11.06 -13.74 -4.38
N LEU A 9 9.88 -13.38 -3.85
CA LEU A 9 8.73 -14.27 -3.78
C LEU A 9 8.31 -14.74 -5.18
N SER A 10 8.20 -13.82 -6.13
CA SER A 10 7.78 -14.12 -7.50
C SER A 10 8.79 -14.98 -8.24
N THR A 11 10.09 -14.79 -7.97
CA THR A 11 11.16 -15.64 -8.50
C THR A 11 11.00 -17.07 -7.97
N ALA A 12 10.79 -17.24 -6.66
CA ALA A 12 10.59 -18.56 -6.05
C ALA A 12 9.36 -19.28 -6.64
N ILE A 13 8.25 -18.56 -6.82
CA ILE A 13 7.04 -19.08 -7.47
C ILE A 13 7.35 -19.50 -8.91
N GLY A 14 7.97 -18.63 -9.70
CA GLY A 14 8.29 -18.90 -11.09
C GLY A 14 9.25 -20.07 -11.28
N VAL A 15 10.26 -20.20 -10.41
CA VAL A 15 11.19 -21.35 -10.40
C VAL A 15 10.43 -22.64 -10.09
N THR A 16 9.50 -22.61 -9.13
CA THR A 16 8.67 -23.77 -8.78
C THR A 16 7.83 -24.22 -9.98
N VAL A 17 7.15 -23.28 -10.66
CA VAL A 17 6.36 -23.60 -11.86
C VAL A 17 7.23 -24.09 -13.00
N TRP A 18 8.41 -23.50 -13.20
CA TRP A 18 9.37 -23.96 -14.20
C TRP A 18 9.77 -25.42 -13.94
N GLN A 19 10.19 -25.76 -12.73
CA GLN A 19 10.59 -27.13 -12.38
C GLN A 19 9.45 -28.14 -12.58
N ALA A 20 8.21 -27.74 -12.27
CA ALA A 20 7.04 -28.60 -12.41
C ALA A 20 6.57 -28.80 -13.87
N THR A 21 6.84 -27.85 -14.76
CA THR A 21 6.25 -27.83 -16.11
C THR A 21 7.28 -27.91 -17.25
N GLY A 22 8.55 -27.64 -16.98
CA GLY A 22 9.62 -27.56 -17.97
C GLY A 22 9.71 -26.22 -18.72
N TYR A 23 8.87 -25.22 -18.40
CA TYR A 23 8.83 -23.93 -19.11
C TYR A 23 9.66 -22.84 -18.39
N PRO A 24 10.87 -22.50 -18.84
CA PRO A 24 11.73 -21.51 -18.17
C PRO A 24 11.13 -20.10 -18.18
N ALA A 25 10.29 -19.78 -19.16
CA ALA A 25 9.56 -18.51 -19.24
C ALA A 25 8.57 -18.28 -18.09
N ALA A 26 8.29 -19.30 -17.26
CA ALA A 26 7.50 -19.14 -16.04
C ALA A 26 8.14 -18.18 -15.02
N VAL A 27 9.47 -18.15 -14.94
CA VAL A 27 10.21 -17.25 -14.03
C VAL A 27 9.95 -15.78 -14.33
N PRO A 28 10.27 -15.26 -15.54
CA PRO A 28 9.99 -13.86 -15.86
C PRO A 28 8.49 -13.55 -15.83
N ALA A 29 7.60 -14.48 -16.18
CA ALA A 29 6.16 -14.24 -16.11
C ALA A 29 5.65 -14.00 -14.67
N ALA A 30 6.10 -14.81 -13.72
CA ALA A 30 5.78 -14.61 -12.30
C ALA A 30 6.36 -13.28 -11.78
N ILE A 31 7.61 -12.95 -12.11
CA ILE A 31 8.26 -11.70 -11.68
C ILE A 31 7.52 -10.48 -12.26
N VAL A 32 7.21 -10.48 -13.56
CA VAL A 32 6.51 -9.37 -14.22
C VAL A 32 5.18 -9.09 -13.53
N THR A 33 4.37 -10.12 -13.33
CA THR A 33 3.04 -9.94 -12.71
C THR A 33 3.10 -9.62 -11.22
N GLY A 34 4.00 -10.26 -10.48
CA GLY A 34 4.18 -10.04 -9.06
C GLY A 34 4.95 -8.76 -8.71
N VAL A 35 5.46 -7.99 -9.67
CA VAL A 35 6.13 -6.70 -9.41
C VAL A 35 5.39 -5.54 -10.08
N LEU A 36 4.95 -5.68 -11.34
CA LEU A 36 4.31 -4.58 -12.06
C LEU A 36 2.94 -4.19 -11.47
N ILE A 37 2.32 -5.06 -10.68
CA ILE A 37 1.10 -4.77 -9.93
C ILE A 37 1.27 -3.55 -9.00
N ASP A 38 2.46 -3.35 -8.42
CA ASP A 38 2.79 -2.18 -7.58
C ASP A 38 2.70 -0.86 -8.36
N GLY A 39 2.64 -0.91 -9.69
CA GLY A 39 2.48 0.26 -10.53
C GLY A 39 1.17 1.03 -10.27
N ASP A 40 0.14 0.39 -9.71
CA ASP A 40 -1.11 1.08 -9.37
C ASP A 40 -0.96 2.10 -8.23
N HIS A 41 0.08 1.98 -7.41
CA HIS A 41 0.46 3.00 -6.42
C HIS A 41 0.97 4.31 -7.04
N LEU A 42 1.17 4.36 -8.37
CA LEU A 42 1.46 5.63 -9.06
C LEU A 42 0.36 6.66 -8.80
N LEU A 43 -0.90 6.23 -8.73
CA LEU A 43 -2.03 7.13 -8.44
C LEU A 43 -1.98 7.67 -7.01
N ASP A 44 -1.58 6.84 -6.04
CA ASP A 44 -1.34 7.29 -4.65
C ASP A 44 -0.24 8.34 -4.60
N TRP A 45 0.83 8.13 -5.35
CA TRP A 45 1.95 9.06 -5.41
C TRP A 45 1.54 10.39 -6.04
N ILE A 46 0.73 10.36 -7.10
CA ILE A 46 0.18 11.56 -7.74
C ILE A 46 -0.76 12.31 -6.77
N ASP A 47 -1.71 11.62 -6.12
CA ASP A 47 -2.60 12.22 -5.12
C ASP A 47 -1.81 12.88 -3.99
N TRP A 48 -0.78 12.18 -3.50
CA TRP A 48 0.11 12.71 -2.49
C TRP A 48 0.87 13.96 -2.97
N MET A 49 1.36 13.98 -4.21
CA MET A 49 2.07 15.14 -4.77
C MET A 49 1.17 16.38 -4.83
N TYR A 50 -0.10 16.21 -5.22
CA TYR A 50 -1.06 17.32 -5.32
C TYR A 50 -1.62 17.77 -3.96
N GLN A 51 -1.90 16.85 -3.04
CA GLN A 51 -2.51 17.15 -1.74
C GLN A 51 -1.48 17.45 -0.65
N GLY A 52 -0.22 17.03 -0.82
CA GLY A 52 0.84 17.07 0.19
C GLY A 52 0.75 15.97 1.24
N TYR A 53 -0.38 15.28 1.36
CA TYR A 53 -0.57 14.14 2.28
C TYR A 53 -1.32 12.99 1.59
N ARG A 54 -1.25 11.79 2.16
CA ARG A 54 -1.92 10.59 1.63
C ARG A 54 -3.42 10.63 1.92
N LYS A 55 -4.16 11.41 1.15
CA LYS A 55 -5.62 11.56 1.31
C LYS A 55 -6.35 10.32 0.83
N HIS A 56 -5.95 9.82 -0.34
CA HIS A 56 -6.54 8.64 -0.94
C HIS A 56 -5.53 7.50 -1.08
N MET A 57 -6.06 6.28 -1.18
CA MET A 57 -5.33 5.06 -1.51
C MET A 57 -6.00 4.42 -2.74
N ILE A 58 -5.69 4.96 -3.92
CA ILE A 58 -6.23 4.64 -5.24
C ILE A 58 -5.44 3.47 -5.85
N VAL A 59 -5.57 2.32 -5.19
CA VAL A 59 -4.91 1.07 -5.58
C VAL A 59 -6.01 0.18 -6.17
N LEU A 60 -5.88 -0.24 -7.42
CA LEU A 60 -6.92 -0.98 -8.15
C LEU A 60 -6.56 -2.45 -8.34
N LEU A 61 -5.29 -2.71 -8.62
CA LEU A 61 -4.81 -4.02 -8.95
C LEU A 61 -4.60 -4.87 -7.70
N HIS A 62 -4.44 -4.32 -6.50
CA HIS A 62 -4.29 -5.12 -5.28
C HIS A 62 -5.63 -5.63 -4.75
N ALA A 63 -6.37 -6.41 -5.54
CA ALA A 63 -7.75 -6.78 -5.26
C ALA A 63 -7.97 -8.30 -5.21
N TRP A 64 -8.62 -8.79 -4.16
CA TRP A 64 -9.05 -10.19 -4.09
C TRP A 64 -10.06 -10.54 -5.19
N GLU A 65 -10.88 -9.60 -5.63
CA GLU A 65 -11.79 -9.81 -6.75
C GLU A 65 -11.04 -10.16 -8.04
N LEU A 66 -9.89 -9.49 -8.30
CA LEU A 66 -9.06 -9.79 -9.46
C LEU A 66 -8.30 -11.11 -9.31
N VAL A 67 -7.88 -11.48 -8.08
CA VAL A 67 -7.37 -12.84 -7.79
C VAL A 67 -8.39 -13.90 -8.20
N VAL A 68 -9.66 -13.75 -7.81
CA VAL A 68 -10.72 -14.72 -8.15
C VAL A 68 -10.91 -14.83 -9.66
N LEU A 69 -10.94 -13.70 -10.37
CA LEU A 69 -11.07 -13.69 -11.84
C LEU A 69 -9.89 -14.38 -12.53
N LEU A 70 -8.66 -14.11 -12.09
CA LEU A 70 -7.46 -14.73 -12.64
C LEU A 70 -7.43 -16.24 -12.37
N LEU A 71 -7.75 -16.69 -11.15
CA LEU A 71 -7.85 -18.12 -10.85
C LEU A 71 -8.97 -18.80 -11.67
N ALA A 72 -10.14 -18.17 -11.80
CA ALA A 72 -11.23 -18.71 -12.61
C ALA A 72 -10.85 -18.81 -14.09
N SER A 73 -10.06 -17.87 -14.61
CA SER A 73 -9.59 -17.92 -16.00
C SER A 73 -8.69 -19.13 -16.32
N LEU A 74 -8.01 -19.71 -15.31
CA LEU A 74 -7.23 -20.94 -15.46
C LEU A 74 -8.11 -22.16 -15.79
N LEU A 75 -9.43 -22.10 -15.55
CA LEU A 75 -10.36 -23.15 -15.99
C LEU A 75 -10.51 -23.20 -17.51
N PHE A 76 -10.20 -22.11 -18.21
CA PHE A 76 -10.33 -21.98 -19.65
C PHE A 76 -8.97 -21.95 -20.36
N TRP A 77 -7.91 -21.52 -19.68
CA TRP A 77 -6.57 -21.42 -20.25
C TRP A 77 -5.49 -21.91 -19.29
N GLN A 78 -4.91 -23.08 -19.58
CA GLN A 78 -3.99 -23.79 -18.69
C GLN A 78 -2.52 -23.73 -19.15
N HIS A 79 -2.07 -22.60 -19.70
CA HIS A 79 -0.69 -22.48 -20.17
C HIS A 79 0.28 -22.23 -19.00
N PRO A 80 1.44 -22.93 -18.91
CA PRO A 80 2.38 -22.80 -17.78
C PRO A 80 2.87 -21.38 -17.50
N ILE A 81 3.10 -20.59 -18.55
CA ILE A 81 3.46 -19.17 -18.42
C ILE A 81 2.32 -18.38 -17.76
N PHE A 82 1.07 -18.66 -18.15
CA PHE A 82 -0.09 -17.99 -17.59
C PHE A 82 -0.34 -18.42 -16.15
N LEU A 83 -0.18 -19.71 -15.83
CA LEU A 83 -0.20 -20.21 -14.45
C LEU A 83 0.82 -19.47 -13.57
N ALA A 84 2.07 -19.34 -14.04
CA ALA A 84 3.11 -18.63 -13.31
C ALA A 84 2.77 -17.15 -13.09
N ALA A 85 2.20 -16.49 -14.11
CA ALA A 85 1.71 -15.12 -14.02
C ALA A 85 0.58 -14.97 -12.98
N VAL A 86 -0.41 -15.86 -12.99
CA VAL A 86 -1.50 -15.85 -12.00
C VAL A 86 -0.95 -16.09 -10.59
N LEU A 87 -0.05 -17.07 -10.41
CA LEU A 87 0.53 -17.36 -9.11
C LEU A 87 1.45 -16.24 -8.60
N GLY A 88 2.21 -15.58 -9.47
CA GLY A 88 3.01 -14.40 -9.11
C GLY A 88 2.13 -13.26 -8.57
N TYR A 89 1.04 -12.98 -9.27
CA TYR A 89 0.02 -12.01 -8.83
C TYR A 89 -0.66 -12.41 -7.50
N VAL A 90 -1.08 -13.67 -7.36
CA VAL A 90 -1.67 -14.21 -6.11
C VAL A 90 -0.69 -14.08 -4.95
N GLY A 91 0.57 -14.46 -5.18
CA GLY A 91 1.65 -14.37 -4.20
C GLY A 91 1.85 -12.93 -3.73
N HIS A 92 1.84 -11.97 -4.66
CA HIS A 92 1.89 -10.54 -4.36
C HIS A 92 0.77 -10.13 -3.41
N VAL A 93 -0.49 -10.25 -3.84
CA VAL A 93 -1.67 -9.80 -3.07
C VAL A 93 -1.74 -10.48 -1.71
N THR A 94 -1.44 -11.79 -1.65
CA THR A 94 -1.45 -12.55 -0.40
C THR A 94 -0.38 -12.07 0.56
N SER A 95 0.86 -11.95 0.10
CA SER A 95 1.97 -11.49 0.95
C SER A 95 1.72 -10.09 1.49
N ASP A 96 1.13 -9.23 0.68
CA ASP A 96 0.75 -7.89 1.10
C ASP A 96 -0.36 -7.90 2.14
N HIS A 97 -1.40 -8.70 1.94
CA HIS A 97 -2.48 -8.85 2.91
C HIS A 97 -1.98 -9.31 4.29
N LEU A 98 -1.00 -10.20 4.31
CA LEU A 98 -0.47 -10.77 5.55
C LEU A 98 0.55 -9.87 6.24
N LEU A 99 1.33 -9.09 5.48
CA LEU A 99 2.49 -8.36 6.00
C LEU A 99 2.26 -6.86 6.15
N ASN A 100 1.28 -6.28 5.46
CA ASN A 100 1.03 -4.84 5.55
C ASN A 100 0.12 -4.48 6.73
N SER A 101 0.36 -3.33 7.34
CA SER A 101 -0.45 -2.80 8.44
C SER A 101 -1.66 -2.01 7.94
N THR A 102 -2.53 -2.69 7.20
CA THR A 102 -3.81 -2.16 6.70
C THR A 102 -4.98 -2.84 7.41
N TYR A 103 -6.20 -2.33 7.19
CA TYR A 103 -7.40 -3.09 7.56
C TYR A 103 -7.60 -4.26 6.59
N PRO A 104 -8.07 -5.45 7.05
CA PRO A 104 -8.21 -6.61 6.17
C PRO A 104 -9.09 -6.35 4.94
N TRP A 105 -10.16 -5.57 5.12
CA TRP A 105 -11.11 -5.22 4.05
C TRP A 105 -10.51 -4.34 2.95
N THR A 106 -9.36 -3.72 3.19
CA THR A 106 -8.67 -2.83 2.25
C THR A 106 -8.30 -3.51 0.94
N TYR A 107 -8.12 -4.84 0.94
CA TYR A 107 -7.80 -5.62 -0.26
C TYR A 107 -9.01 -5.95 -1.13
N PHE A 108 -10.22 -5.53 -0.76
CA PHE A 108 -11.40 -5.67 -1.62
C PHE A 108 -11.59 -4.36 -2.39
N LEU A 109 -11.60 -4.44 -3.72
CA LEU A 109 -11.85 -3.29 -4.59
C LEU A 109 -13.23 -2.69 -4.33
N SER A 110 -14.24 -3.55 -4.17
CA SER A 110 -15.60 -3.15 -3.81
C SER A 110 -15.66 -2.34 -2.51
N TYR A 111 -14.93 -2.76 -1.48
CA TYR A 111 -14.82 -2.04 -0.21
C TYR A 111 -14.14 -0.68 -0.37
N ARG A 112 -13.06 -0.62 -1.15
CA ARG A 112 -12.37 0.65 -1.44
C ARG A 112 -13.26 1.64 -2.18
N ILE A 113 -14.03 1.17 -3.17
CA ILE A 113 -15.01 2.00 -3.90
C ILE A 113 -16.08 2.50 -2.93
N TYR A 114 -16.63 1.62 -2.08
CA TYR A 114 -17.61 2.01 -1.06
C TYR A 114 -17.07 3.07 -0.10
N ARG A 115 -15.82 2.96 0.33
CA ARG A 115 -15.11 3.94 1.17
C ARG A 115 -14.54 5.13 0.38
N LYS A 116 -14.81 5.23 -0.93
CA LYS A 116 -14.32 6.29 -1.82
C LYS A 116 -12.79 6.46 -1.75
N PHE A 117 -12.07 5.36 -1.57
CA PHE A 117 -10.61 5.29 -1.46
C PHE A 117 -9.99 6.15 -0.34
N ARG A 118 -10.76 6.61 0.65
CA ARG A 118 -10.22 7.47 1.74
C ARG A 118 -9.26 6.69 2.63
N SER A 119 -8.02 7.16 2.75
CA SER A 119 -6.94 6.47 3.48
C SER A 119 -7.25 6.21 4.94
N GLU A 120 -8.02 7.08 5.60
CA GLU A 120 -8.44 6.95 7.00
C GLU A 120 -9.21 5.65 7.32
N TRP A 121 -9.90 5.07 6.32
CA TRP A 121 -10.66 3.83 6.46
C TRP A 121 -9.89 2.60 5.98
N LEU A 122 -8.71 2.79 5.39
CA LEU A 122 -7.98 1.76 4.64
C LEU A 122 -6.62 1.45 5.27
N HIS A 123 -5.98 2.44 5.86
CA HIS A 123 -4.68 2.34 6.50
C HIS A 123 -4.82 2.53 8.01
N LYS A 124 -4.04 1.78 8.80
CA LYS A 124 -3.98 1.97 10.25
C LYS A 124 -3.15 3.18 10.66
N SER A 125 -2.46 3.83 9.71
CA SER A 125 -1.74 5.07 9.96
C SER A 125 -2.71 6.24 10.05
N THR A 126 -2.62 6.98 11.16
CA THR A 126 -3.24 8.29 11.31
C THR A 126 -2.75 9.22 10.18
N GLY A 127 -3.61 10.13 9.74
CA GLY A 127 -3.27 11.19 8.77
C GLY A 127 -2.07 12.04 9.21
N PRO A 128 -1.68 13.07 8.42
CA PRO A 128 -0.58 13.94 8.79
C PRO A 128 -0.80 14.48 10.21
N ASP A 129 0.24 14.40 11.05
CA ASP A 129 0.20 14.93 12.41
C ASP A 129 -0.25 16.40 12.30
N PRO A 130 -1.44 16.77 12.81
CA PRO A 130 -2.03 18.09 12.56
C PRO A 130 -1.12 19.22 13.06
N ASP A 131 -0.23 18.92 14.00
CA ASP A 131 0.76 19.85 14.56
C ASP A 131 2.01 20.05 13.68
N VAL A 132 2.26 19.15 12.75
CA VAL A 132 3.47 19.14 11.90
C VAL A 132 3.12 19.45 10.45
N GLY A 133 1.91 19.06 10.04
CA GLY A 133 1.43 19.12 8.66
C GLY A 133 2.05 18.02 7.78
N PRO A 134 1.76 18.07 6.47
CA PRO A 134 2.28 17.13 5.49
C PRO A 134 3.82 17.11 5.43
N ALA A 135 4.38 15.95 5.10
CA ALA A 135 5.80 15.84 4.79
C ALA A 135 6.06 16.43 3.39
N PRO A 136 7.04 17.33 3.22
CA PRO A 136 7.37 17.90 1.92
C PRO A 136 8.06 16.85 1.02
N PHE A 137 7.95 16.99 -0.30
CA PHE A 137 8.45 15.98 -1.26
C PHE A 137 9.95 15.64 -1.06
N TRP A 138 10.77 16.63 -0.70
CA TRP A 138 12.21 16.46 -0.51
C TRP A 138 12.55 15.51 0.65
N SER A 139 11.60 15.26 1.56
CA SER A 139 11.79 14.33 2.67
C SER A 139 12.03 12.88 2.22
N ASN A 140 11.69 12.53 0.98
CA ASN A 140 12.02 11.24 0.39
C ASN A 140 13.51 11.10 0.08
N PHE A 141 14.17 12.18 -0.32
CA PHE A 141 15.59 12.20 -0.62
C PHE A 141 16.43 12.43 0.64
N GLU A 142 15.91 13.25 1.56
CA GLU A 142 16.59 13.64 2.80
C GLU A 142 15.77 13.25 4.05
N PRO A 143 15.57 11.95 4.32
CA PRO A 143 14.69 11.48 5.41
C PRO A 143 15.23 11.85 6.79
N ASN A 144 16.56 11.96 6.95
CA ASN A 144 17.18 12.34 8.21
C ASN A 144 16.93 13.81 8.54
N ILE A 145 17.03 14.70 7.55
CA ILE A 145 16.71 16.13 7.72
C ILE A 145 15.23 16.29 8.06
N TRP A 146 14.35 15.57 7.37
CA TRP A 146 12.92 15.62 7.67
C TRP A 146 12.59 15.20 9.10
N LYS A 147 13.23 14.15 9.65
CA LYS A 147 13.06 13.75 11.06
C LYS A 147 13.38 14.90 12.01
N ILE A 148 14.45 15.65 11.75
CA ILE A 148 14.86 16.81 12.55
C ILE A 148 13.83 17.94 12.43
N VAL A 149 13.40 18.28 11.22
CA VAL A 149 12.40 19.33 10.96
C VAL A 149 11.06 18.98 11.62
N ARG A 150 10.60 17.74 11.45
CA ARG A 150 9.38 17.20 12.07
C ARG A 150 9.43 17.33 13.59
N TRP A 151 10.54 16.92 14.21
CA TRP A 151 10.72 17.02 15.65
C TRP A 151 10.68 18.48 16.14
N ARG A 152 11.31 19.41 15.41
CA ARG A 152 11.28 20.85 15.75
C ARG A 152 9.87 21.43 15.66
N ARG A 153 9.13 21.12 14.58
CA ARG A 153 7.74 21.56 14.41
C ARG A 153 6.85 21.05 15.54
N LYS A 154 6.96 19.76 15.85
CA LYS A 154 6.21 19.13 16.94
C LYS A 154 6.49 19.77 18.30
N ARG A 155 7.75 20.07 18.63
CA ARG A 155 8.10 20.78 19.87
C ARG A 155 7.51 22.19 19.93
N ARG A 156 7.52 22.94 18.82
CA ARG A 156 6.92 24.29 18.76
C ARG A 156 5.41 24.24 18.97
N ALA A 157 4.71 23.33 18.30
CA ALA A 157 3.27 23.16 18.46
C ALA A 157 2.89 22.76 19.90
N MET A 158 3.64 21.84 20.52
CA MET A 158 3.43 21.49 21.94
C MET A 158 3.66 22.68 22.88
N ALA A 159 4.68 23.51 22.62
CA ALA A 159 4.93 24.72 23.41
C ALA A 159 3.80 25.75 23.26
N GLN A 160 3.29 25.95 22.05
CA GLN A 160 2.14 26.84 21.78
C GLN A 160 0.88 26.35 22.48
N ARG A 161 0.58 25.05 22.44
CA ARG A 161 -0.57 24.46 23.15
C ARG A 161 -0.47 24.62 24.67
N ARG A 162 0.72 24.41 25.25
CA ARG A 162 0.97 24.65 26.67
C ARG A 162 0.77 26.12 27.04
N ALA A 163 1.27 27.05 26.21
CA ALA A 163 1.06 28.48 26.41
C ALA A 163 -0.42 28.88 26.30
N ALA A 164 -1.20 28.18 25.48
CA ALA A 164 -2.65 28.36 25.33
C ALA A 164 -3.48 27.64 26.42
N GLY A 165 -2.86 26.96 27.38
CA GLY A 165 -3.57 26.26 28.47
C GLY A 165 -4.31 24.97 28.05
N ILE A 166 -4.09 24.47 26.82
CA ILE A 166 -4.76 23.26 26.32
C ILE A 166 -4.05 22.02 26.90
N SER A 167 -4.73 21.27 27.77
CA SER A 167 -4.17 20.07 28.37
C SER A 167 -4.22 18.87 27.41
N ALA A 168 -3.23 17.97 27.50
CA ALA A 168 -3.11 16.79 26.63
C ALA A 168 -4.30 15.81 26.72
N GLY A 169 -5.19 15.96 27.72
CA GLY A 169 -6.37 15.11 27.92
C GLY A 169 -7.64 15.57 27.19
N GLN A 170 -7.68 16.78 26.63
CA GLN A 170 -8.88 17.30 25.95
C GLN A 170 -9.00 16.86 24.47
N SER A 171 -7.96 16.27 23.87
CA SER A 171 -7.97 15.92 22.44
C SER A 171 -8.51 14.52 22.11
N MET A 172 -8.90 13.71 23.10
CA MET A 172 -9.53 12.40 22.85
C MET A 172 -11.06 12.42 22.97
N ARG A 173 -11.66 13.56 23.34
CA ARG A 173 -13.13 13.72 23.44
C ARG A 173 -13.63 14.83 22.52
N GLU A 174 -13.45 14.64 21.22
CA GLU A 174 -14.40 15.15 20.22
C GLU A 174 -14.48 14.14 19.07
N PRO A 175 -15.44 13.22 19.08
CA PRO A 175 -16.15 12.85 17.87
C PRO A 175 -17.38 13.79 17.78
N ALA A 176 -17.30 14.82 16.96
CA ALA A 176 -18.45 15.60 16.52
C ALA A 176 -18.17 16.06 15.07
N GLY A 177 -19.01 15.80 14.07
CA GLY A 177 -20.36 15.25 14.10
C GLY A 177 -20.78 14.71 12.73
N ASP A 178 -21.98 14.12 12.77
CA ASP A 178 -22.95 13.76 11.71
C ASP A 178 -22.44 13.19 10.37
#